data_AF-A0A6J1WCY2-F1
#
_entry.id   AF-A0A6J1WCY2-F1
#
_cell.length_a   1.000
_cell.length_b   1.000
_cell.length_c   1.000
_cell.angle_alpha   90.00
_cell.angle_beta   90.00
_cell.angle_gamma   90.00
#
_symmetry.space_group_name_H-M   'P 1'
#
loop_
_entity.id
_entity.type
_entity.pdbx_description
1 polymer ?
#
loop_
_entity_poly.entity_id
_entity_poly.type
_entity_poly.pdbx_seq_one_letter_code
_entity_poly.pdbx_strand_id
1 'polypeptide(L)'
;GPESTRHTIILFTCVEDLGGDSLQEYVRNSDNRNLRDVIRRCGNRFCGFNNKAAGAERERQVSELMAMVQRTVFQNDGRYYVNRLYLEPNLRDEH
;
A
#
# COMPACT_ATOMS: atom_id res chain seq x y z
N GLY A 1 5.36 12.40 -4.00
CA GLY A 1 6.76 12.87 -3.97
C GLY A 1 7.64 11.86 -3.25
N PRO A 2 8.97 12.06 -3.14
CA PRO A 2 9.86 11.12 -2.43
C PRO A 2 9.42 10.82 -0.99
N GLU A 3 8.89 11.82 -0.28
CA GLU A 3 8.38 11.62 1.08
C GLU A 3 7.05 10.84 1.12
N SER A 4 6.19 10.94 0.10
CA SER A 4 4.92 10.21 0.11
C SER A 4 5.13 8.70 -0.05
N THR A 5 6.19 8.28 -0.75
CA THR A 5 6.46 6.85 -0.95
C THR A 5 6.84 6.15 0.35
N ARG A 6 7.33 6.88 1.36
CA ARG A 6 7.61 6.36 2.71
C ARG A 6 6.34 5.97 3.47
N HIS A 7 5.17 6.49 3.08
CA HIS A 7 3.87 6.15 3.67
C HIS A 7 2.97 5.35 2.72
N THR A 8 3.47 4.95 1.56
CA THR A 8 2.66 4.25 0.53
C THR A 8 2.81 2.74 0.62
N ILE A 9 1.69 2.03 0.49
CA ILE A 9 1.60 0.58 0.31
C ILE A 9 0.99 0.33 -1.09
N ILE A 10 1.57 -0.57 -1.87
CA ILE A 10 1.05 -0.93 -3.19
C ILE A 10 0.05 -2.09 -3.05
N LEU A 11 -1.20 -1.85 -3.44
CA LEU A 11 -2.26 -2.85 -3.42
C LEU A 11 -2.45 -3.46 -4.82
N PHE A 12 -2.27 -4.77 -4.92
CA PHE A 12 -2.62 -5.54 -6.12
C PHE A 12 -4.03 -6.10 -5.96
N THR A 13 -4.89 -5.87 -6.94
CA THR A 13 -6.23 -6.46 -7.01
C THR A 13 -6.25 -7.63 -7.98
N CYS A 14 -7.34 -8.40 -7.98
CA CYS A 14 -7.54 -9.54 -8.88
C CYS A 14 -6.46 -10.62 -8.71
N VAL A 15 -6.00 -10.85 -7.47
CA VAL A 15 -4.94 -11.82 -7.20
C VAL A 15 -5.38 -13.26 -7.42
N GLU A 16 -6.69 -13.51 -7.50
CA GLU A 16 -7.25 -14.79 -7.95
C GLU A 16 -6.86 -15.15 -9.40
N ASP A 17 -6.48 -14.15 -10.21
CA ASP A 17 -6.08 -14.34 -11.62
C ASP A 17 -4.59 -14.70 -11.77
N LEU A 18 -3.83 -14.80 -10.68
CA LEU A 18 -2.38 -15.12 -10.71
C LEU A 18 -2.07 -16.58 -11.07
N GLY A 19 -3.08 -17.42 -11.34
CA GLY A 19 -2.86 -18.76 -11.90
C GLY A 19 -2.08 -19.73 -11.01
N GLY A 20 -1.99 -19.46 -9.71
CA GLY A 20 -1.25 -20.28 -8.73
C GLY A 20 0.11 -19.70 -8.33
N ASP A 21 0.62 -18.70 -9.04
CA ASP A 21 1.83 -18.00 -8.62
C ASP A 21 1.55 -17.13 -7.38
N SER A 22 2.51 -17.08 -6.45
CA SER A 22 2.44 -16.11 -5.37
C SER A 22 2.62 -14.69 -5.92
N LEU A 23 1.99 -13.70 -5.29
CA LEU A 23 2.19 -12.29 -5.66
C LEU A 23 3.67 -11.88 -5.59
N GLN A 24 4.43 -12.46 -4.65
CA GLN A 24 5.87 -12.21 -4.52
C GLN A 24 6.65 -12.69 -5.74
N GLU A 25 6.26 -13.87 -6.26
CA GLU A 25 6.85 -14.44 -7.47
C GLU A 25 6.50 -13.62 -8.70
N TYR A 26 5.23 -13.22 -8.85
CA TYR A 26 4.79 -12.32 -9.91
C TYR A 26 5.61 -11.02 -9.93
N VAL A 27 5.78 -10.36 -8.78
CA VAL A 27 6.56 -9.12 -8.67
C VAL A 27 8.04 -9.35 -8.99
N ARG A 28 8.62 -10.46 -8.52
CA ARG A 28 10.03 -10.80 -8.75
C ARG A 28 10.31 -11.05 -10.23
N ASN A 29 9.42 -11.79 -10.90
CA ASN A 29 9.57 -12.26 -12.26
C ASN A 29 9.01 -11.26 -13.29
N SER A 30 8.40 -10.15 -12.85
CA SER A 30 7.87 -9.14 -13.75
C SER A 30 8.97 -8.44 -14.56
N ASP A 31 8.81 -8.42 -15.87
CA ASP A 31 9.63 -7.61 -16.80
C ASP A 31 9.28 -6.11 -16.76
N ASN A 32 8.20 -5.74 -16.05
CA ASN A 32 7.78 -4.35 -15.91
C ASN A 32 8.71 -3.63 -14.93
N ARG A 33 9.73 -2.97 -15.47
CA ARG A 33 10.71 -2.20 -14.70
C ARG A 33 10.07 -1.06 -13.89
N ASN A 34 9.04 -0.42 -14.43
CA ASN A 34 8.33 0.68 -13.76
C ASN A 34 7.59 0.17 -12.53
N LEU A 35 6.94 -1.00 -12.63
CA LEU A 35 6.29 -1.65 -11.51
C LEU A 35 7.30 -1.95 -10.39
N ARG A 36 8.41 -2.60 -10.74
CA ARG A 36 9.48 -2.93 -9.79
C ARG A 36 10.11 -1.68 -9.16
N ASP A 37 10.22 -0.59 -9.91
CA ASP A 37 10.73 0.68 -9.41
C ASP A 37 9.79 1.32 -8.38
N VAL A 38 8.49 1.38 -8.67
CA VAL A 38 7.49 1.92 -7.75
C VAL A 38 7.43 1.12 -6.45
N ILE A 39 7.48 -0.22 -6.52
CA ILE A 39 7.50 -1.09 -5.34
C ILE A 39 8.75 -0.83 -4.49
N ARG A 40 9.92 -0.70 -5.12
CA ARG A 40 11.18 -0.43 -4.42
C ARG A 40 11.15 0.95 -3.75
N ARG A 41 10.63 1.97 -4.42
CA ARG A 41 10.46 3.32 -3.87
C ARG A 41 9.49 3.35 -2.68
N CYS A 42 8.56 2.41 -2.64
CA CYS A 42 7.64 2.20 -1.52
C CYS A 42 8.19 1.22 -0.46
N GLY A 43 9.50 0.95 -0.45
CA GLY A 43 10.14 0.10 0.58
C GLY A 43 9.74 -1.37 0.50
N ASN A 44 9.41 -1.87 -0.69
CA ASN A 44 8.89 -3.23 -0.92
C ASN A 44 7.61 -3.55 -0.14
N ARG A 45 6.81 -2.53 0.17
CA ARG A 45 5.49 -2.71 0.80
C ARG A 45 4.44 -2.89 -0.27
N PHE A 46 4.02 -4.14 -0.46
CA PHE A 46 2.92 -4.48 -1.33
C PHE A 46 2.12 -5.65 -0.76
N CYS A 47 0.83 -5.70 -1.06
CA CYS A 47 -0.03 -6.82 -0.71
C CYS A 47 -1.07 -7.09 -1.80
N GLY A 48 -1.69 -8.27 -1.72
CA GLY A 48 -2.60 -8.79 -2.72
C GLY A 48 -4.01 -8.96 -2.17
N PHE A 49 -5.00 -8.48 -2.92
CA PHE A 49 -6.42 -8.51 -2.57
C PHE A 49 -7.24 -9.23 -3.64
N ASN A 50 -8.01 -10.19 -3.17
CA ASN A 50 -9.13 -10.79 -3.89
C ASN A 50 -10.36 -10.00 -3.47
N ASN A 51 -10.80 -9.06 -4.30
CA ASN A 51 -11.94 -8.19 -3.95
C ASN A 51 -13.28 -8.96 -3.92
N LYS A 52 -13.30 -10.21 -4.37
CA LYS A 52 -14.46 -11.10 -4.31
C LYS A 52 -14.46 -11.97 -3.04
N ALA A 53 -13.39 -11.93 -2.24
CA ALA A 53 -13.27 -12.70 -1.02
C ALA A 53 -14.36 -12.34 -0.01
N ALA A 54 -14.84 -13.35 0.72
CA ALA A 54 -15.83 -13.22 1.78
C ALA A 54 -15.41 -14.02 3.02
N GLY A 55 -16.06 -13.73 4.15
CA GLY A 55 -15.79 -14.42 5.42
C GLY A 55 -14.31 -14.37 5.84
N ALA A 56 -13.78 -15.51 6.26
CA ALA A 56 -12.44 -15.62 6.81
C ALA A 56 -11.33 -15.19 5.85
N GLU A 57 -11.49 -15.37 4.53
CA GLU A 57 -10.48 -14.94 3.55
C GLU A 57 -10.38 -13.40 3.53
N ARG A 58 -11.53 -12.72 3.48
CA ARG A 58 -11.60 -11.26 3.54
C ARG A 58 -11.01 -10.73 4.84
N GLU A 59 -11.38 -11.33 5.98
CA GLU A 59 -10.86 -10.93 7.29
C GLU A 59 -9.33 -11.08 7.37
N ARG A 60 -8.79 -12.18 6.85
CA ARG A 60 -7.34 -12.41 6.77
C ARG A 60 -6.64 -11.35 5.92
N GLN A 61 -7.16 -11.05 4.73
CA GLN A 61 -6.56 -10.04 3.83
C GLN A 61 -6.58 -8.63 4.44
N VAL A 62 -7.69 -8.26 5.10
CA VAL A 62 -7.80 -6.99 5.83
C VAL A 62 -6.81 -6.94 7.00
N SER A 63 -6.69 -8.01 7.78
CA SER A 63 -5.75 -8.10 8.90
C SER A 63 -4.29 -7.92 8.44
N GLU A 64 -3.90 -8.58 7.34
CA GLU A 64 -2.56 -8.45 6.76
C GLU A 64 -2.26 -7.02 6.27
N LEU A 65 -3.24 -6.38 5.63
CA LEU A 65 -3.13 -4.97 5.23
C LEU A 65 -2.96 -4.06 6.45
N MET A 66 -3.78 -4.23 7.48
CA MET A 66 -3.71 -3.42 8.69
C MET A 66 -2.37 -3.59 9.44
N ALA A 67 -1.84 -4.82 9.49
CA ALA A 67 -0.52 -5.08 10.05
C ALA A 67 0.60 -4.39 9.23
N MET A 68 0.45 -4.27 7.91
CA MET A 68 1.38 -3.51 7.07
C MET A 68 1.25 -1.99 7.27
N VAL A 69 0.03 -1.49 7.46
CA VAL A 69 -0.22 -0.08 7.81
C VAL A 69 0.43 0.26 9.14
N GLN A 70 0.24 -0.54 10.18
CA GLN A 70 0.85 -0.32 11.50
C GLN A 70 2.38 -0.32 11.42
N ARG A 71 2.98 -1.27 10.70
CA ARG A 71 4.43 -1.28 10.46
C ARG A 71 4.90 -0.05 9.71
N THR A 72 4.14 0.42 8.73
CA THR A 72 4.44 1.63 7.96
C THR A 72 4.43 2.86 8.85
N VAL A 73 3.43 3.00 9.73
CA VAL A 73 3.36 4.10 10.69
C VAL A 73 4.53 4.05 11.68
N PHE A 74 4.84 2.87 12.22
CA PHE A 74 5.97 2.68 13.14
C PHE A 74 7.32 3.06 12.50
N GLN A 75 7.57 2.64 11.25
CA GLN A 75 8.78 2.97 10.50
C GLN A 75 8.92 4.46 10.15
N ASN A 76 7.84 5.24 10.25
CA ASN A 76 7.84 6.68 10.03
C ASN A 76 7.72 7.45 11.37
N ASP A 77 8.21 6.88 12.47
CA ASP A 77 8.18 7.49 13.81
C ASP A 77 6.78 7.90 14.29
N GLY A 78 5.75 7.16 13.86
CA GLY A 78 4.35 7.47 14.17
C GLY A 78 3.78 8.66 13.40
N ARG A 79 4.55 9.27 12.47
CA ARG A 79 4.15 10.46 11.73
C ARG A 79 3.25 10.11 10.56
N TYR A 80 2.26 10.96 10.32
CA TYR A 80 1.46 10.94 9.10
C TYR A 80 2.23 11.61 7.96
N TYR A 81 1.90 11.24 6.73
CA TYR A 81 2.38 12.00 5.58
C TYR A 81 1.74 13.38 5.59
N VAL A 82 2.56 14.44 5.65
CA VAL A 82 2.11 15.83 5.53
C VAL A 82 2.62 16.37 4.20
N ASN A 83 1.72 16.68 3.29
CA ASN A 83 2.01 17.48 2.10
C ASN A 83 1.79 18.97 2.43
N ARG A 84 2.49 19.87 1.74
CA ARG A 84 2.34 21.33 1.86
C ARG A 84 0.88 21.78 1.69
N LEU A 85 0.08 21.05 0.92
CA LEU A 85 -1.36 21.29 0.75
C LEU A 85 -2.19 21.05 2.03
N TYR A 86 -1.72 20.23 2.97
CA TYR A 86 -2.38 20.00 4.26
C TYR A 86 -1.92 21.00 5.35
N LEU A 87 -0.95 21.86 5.03
CA LEU A 87 -0.43 22.90 5.92
C LEU A 87 -1.00 24.28 5.60
N GLU A 88 -1.73 24.44 4.48
CA GLU A 88 -2.52 25.64 4.26
C GLU A 88 -3.70 25.59 5.24
N PRO A 89 -3.79 26.51 6.22
CA PRO A 89 -5.00 26.63 6.99
C PRO A 89 -6.10 27.01 6.00
N ASN A 90 -7.13 26.17 5.91
CA ASN A 90 -8.36 26.56 5.23
C ASN A 90 -8.85 27.85 5.89
N LEU A 91 -8.53 28.99 5.28
CA LEU A 91 -9.23 30.24 5.54
C LEU A 91 -10.67 29.98 5.09
N ARG A 92 -11.55 29.82 6.09
CA ARG A 92 -13.02 29.66 6.04
C ARG A 92 -13.48 28.26 6.40
N ASP A 93 -13.62 28.05 7.71
CA ASP A 93 -14.88 27.55 8.25
C ASP A 93 -15.30 28.54 9.34
N GLU A 94 -15.92 29.65 8.91
CA GLU A 94 -16.79 30.46 9.78
C GLU A 94 -18.19 29.86 9.64
N HIS A 95 -18.65 29.17 10.70
CA HIS A 95 -20.05 28.86 10.95
C HIS A 95 -20.42 29.39 12.32
#